data_AF-A0A6C2U0R9-F1
#
_entry.id   AF-A0A6C2U0R9-F1
#
_cell.length_a   1.000
_cell.length_b   1.000
_cell.length_c   1.000
_cell.angle_alpha   90.00
_cell.angle_beta   90.00
_cell.angle_gamma   90.00
#
_symmetry.space_group_name_H-M   'P 1'
#
loop_
_entity.id
_entity.type
_entity.pdbx_description
1 polymer ?
#
loop_
_entity_poly.entity_id
_entity_poly.type
_entity_poly.pdbx_seq_one_letter_code
_entity_poly.pdbx_strand_id
1 'polypeptide(L)'
;MNKARYTVGILLLLAAAAQADVVYQDSFDGDGLGTNAGIGGGAAQTQGGGSWGDDGDATYNNTGTSFSDSALLYSTNSFQSAGGVELTVNYTCNSVATAGRNLFGFGLLADASSWSAVDDNSPFAELSSVYSIGVNLITESGVPVGLNFADESTVTTLDGDAIGAGTDREVVIRVEDDGIGGADWTLSIAGTEQGSGNIASFDFTKSFSFAAYGQDNERTKIINSVSLEAIPEPAALTLVGLAGFGFLWLKRRFG
;
A
#
# COMPACT_ATOMS: atom_id res chain seq x y z
N MET A 1 51.83 -43.37 -18.26
CA MET A 1 50.62 -43.38 -17.41
C MET A 1 50.34 -41.94 -16.99
N ASN A 2 49.49 -41.23 -17.74
CA ASN A 2 49.18 -39.82 -17.47
C ASN A 2 47.89 -39.75 -16.64
N LYS A 3 48.01 -39.34 -15.37
CA LYS A 3 46.87 -39.08 -14.48
C LYS A 3 46.28 -37.71 -14.82
N ALA A 4 45.17 -37.70 -15.55
CA ALA A 4 44.35 -36.51 -15.74
C ALA A 4 43.69 -36.15 -14.39
N ARG A 5 44.04 -34.99 -13.84
CA ARG A 5 43.39 -34.39 -12.67
C ARG A 5 42.20 -33.58 -13.16
N TYR A 6 40.99 -34.00 -12.84
CA TYR A 6 39.77 -33.23 -13.10
C TYR A 6 39.46 -32.39 -11.87
N THR A 7 39.69 -31.08 -11.97
CA THR A 7 39.23 -30.10 -10.99
C THR A 7 37.75 -29.84 -11.24
N VAL A 8 36.89 -30.30 -10.33
CA VAL A 8 35.47 -29.92 -10.31
C VAL A 8 35.39 -28.56 -9.62
N GLY A 9 35.17 -27.50 -10.40
CA GLY A 9 34.86 -26.18 -9.86
C GLY A 9 33.41 -26.15 -9.40
N ILE A 10 33.18 -25.90 -8.10
CA ILE A 10 31.86 -25.57 -7.57
C ILE A 10 31.63 -24.09 -7.88
N LEU A 11 30.68 -23.79 -8.78
CA LEU A 11 30.14 -22.45 -8.94
C LEU A 11 29.09 -22.23 -7.82
N LEU A 12 29.41 -21.37 -6.85
CA LEU A 12 28.40 -20.77 -5.98
C LEU A 12 27.58 -19.79 -6.83
N LEU A 13 26.30 -20.07 -7.05
CA LEU A 13 25.35 -19.03 -7.43
C LEU A 13 24.99 -18.25 -6.17
N LEU A 14 25.47 -17.02 -6.08
CA LEU A 14 24.95 -16.02 -5.14
C LEU A 14 23.63 -15.53 -5.71
N ALA A 15 22.51 -15.96 -5.11
CA ALA A 15 21.25 -15.26 -5.29
C ALA A 15 21.37 -13.91 -4.57
N ALA A 16 21.50 -12.82 -5.32
CA ALA A 16 21.33 -11.49 -4.76
C ALA A 16 19.83 -11.33 -4.48
N ALA A 17 19.45 -11.23 -3.21
CA ALA A 17 18.13 -10.72 -2.86
C ALA A 17 18.07 -9.29 -3.38
N ALA A 18 17.16 -9.02 -4.32
CA ALA A 18 16.87 -7.65 -4.71
C ALA A 18 16.32 -6.93 -3.46
N GLN A 19 16.86 -5.75 -3.16
CA GLN A 19 16.44 -4.94 -2.03
C GLN A 19 15.17 -4.17 -2.41
N ALA A 20 14.25 -4.00 -1.46
CA ALA A 20 13.12 -3.10 -1.64
C ALA A 20 13.62 -1.67 -1.91
N ASP A 21 12.99 -0.99 -2.86
CA ASP A 21 13.36 0.38 -3.26
C ASP A 21 12.25 1.35 -2.84
N VAL A 22 12.61 2.45 -2.18
CA VAL A 22 11.63 3.47 -1.79
C VAL A 22 11.21 4.21 -3.05
N VAL A 23 9.93 4.12 -3.40
CA VAL A 23 9.37 4.72 -4.64
C VAL A 23 8.59 6.00 -4.37
N TYR A 24 8.11 6.18 -3.15
CA TYR A 24 7.50 7.42 -2.69
C TYR A 24 7.77 7.63 -1.21
N GLN A 25 8.15 8.84 -0.83
CA GLN A 25 8.32 9.23 0.56
C GLN A 25 8.00 10.70 0.71
N ASP A 26 7.15 11.01 1.70
CA ASP A 26 6.78 12.38 2.03
C ASP A 26 6.61 12.52 3.54
N SER A 27 7.16 13.59 4.11
CA SER A 27 7.05 13.94 5.53
C SER A 27 6.18 15.17 5.77
N PHE A 28 5.61 15.77 4.71
CA PHE A 28 4.75 16.95 4.78
C PHE A 28 5.34 18.03 5.69
N ASP A 29 6.52 18.55 5.34
CA ASP A 29 7.33 19.39 6.23
C ASP A 29 7.00 20.90 6.15
N GLY A 30 5.81 21.24 5.66
CA GLY A 30 5.32 22.61 5.52
C GLY A 30 5.82 23.31 4.26
N ASP A 31 6.31 22.57 3.26
CA ASP A 31 6.68 23.10 1.94
C ASP A 31 5.50 23.13 0.94
N GLY A 32 4.35 22.60 1.38
CA GLY A 32 3.07 22.61 0.69
C GLY A 32 2.91 21.37 -0.18
N LEU A 33 1.71 20.79 -0.21
CA LEU A 33 1.41 19.48 -0.82
C LEU A 33 2.09 19.20 -2.17
N GLY A 34 2.13 20.17 -3.09
CA GLY A 34 2.69 19.97 -4.43
C GLY A 34 4.22 19.91 -4.48
N THR A 35 4.89 20.27 -3.39
CA THR A 35 6.32 20.21 -3.19
C THR A 35 6.62 18.96 -2.36
N ASN A 36 7.66 18.23 -2.74
CA ASN A 36 8.23 17.18 -1.92
C ASN A 36 9.70 17.09 -2.30
N ALA A 37 10.59 17.45 -1.37
CA ALA A 37 12.03 17.37 -1.57
C ALA A 37 12.57 15.91 -1.51
N GLY A 38 11.73 14.97 -1.08
CA GLY A 38 12.00 13.54 -0.97
C GLY A 38 11.85 12.77 -2.29
N ILE A 39 11.37 11.53 -2.19
CA ILE A 39 11.30 10.58 -3.30
C ILE A 39 9.86 10.50 -3.81
N GLY A 40 9.68 10.38 -5.13
CA GLY A 40 8.37 10.09 -5.71
C GLY A 40 7.48 11.32 -5.96
N GLY A 41 7.99 12.54 -5.83
CA GLY A 41 7.28 13.78 -6.16
C GLY A 41 6.24 14.21 -5.12
N GLY A 42 5.60 15.37 -5.34
CA GLY A 42 4.62 15.92 -4.40
C GLY A 42 3.27 15.20 -4.45
N ALA A 43 2.35 15.68 -3.64
CA ALA A 43 0.95 15.28 -3.59
C ALA A 43 0.01 16.31 -4.24
N ALA A 44 -1.15 15.82 -4.68
CA ALA A 44 -2.27 16.61 -5.13
C ALA A 44 -3.51 16.23 -4.34
N GLN A 45 -4.58 16.99 -4.52
CA GLN A 45 -5.86 16.69 -3.88
C GLN A 45 -7.02 16.87 -4.85
N THR A 46 -8.11 16.16 -4.56
CA THR A 46 -9.42 16.44 -5.13
C THR A 46 -10.41 16.75 -4.02
N GLN A 47 -11.32 17.70 -4.28
CA GLN A 47 -12.20 18.28 -3.28
C GLN A 47 -13.65 17.85 -3.54
N GLY A 48 -14.25 17.21 -2.53
CA GLY A 48 -15.70 17.05 -2.35
C GLY A 48 -16.22 18.03 -1.31
N GLY A 49 -15.69 19.25 -1.28
CA GLY A 49 -16.00 20.29 -0.27
C GLY A 49 -14.99 20.41 0.87
N GLY A 50 -14.21 19.35 1.14
CA GLY A 50 -13.09 19.37 2.08
C GLY A 50 -11.80 19.80 1.40
N SER A 51 -10.71 19.85 2.17
CA SER A 51 -9.37 20.13 1.66
C SER A 51 -8.30 19.43 2.48
N TRP A 52 -7.15 19.18 1.85
CA TRP A 52 -5.91 18.88 2.54
C TRP A 52 -4.99 20.09 2.47
N GLY A 53 -4.26 20.34 3.55
CA GLY A 53 -3.17 21.31 3.60
C GLY A 53 -1.91 20.64 4.14
N ASP A 54 -0.76 21.25 3.86
CA ASP A 54 0.49 20.89 4.51
C ASP A 54 1.00 22.11 5.28
N ASP A 55 1.00 21.98 6.61
CA ASP A 55 1.48 22.96 7.59
C ASP A 55 2.53 22.38 8.54
N GLY A 56 3.29 21.39 8.06
CA GLY A 56 4.21 20.58 8.87
C GLY A 56 3.69 19.17 9.15
N ASP A 57 2.43 18.90 8.79
CA ASP A 57 1.88 17.58 8.50
C ASP A 57 0.81 17.74 7.39
N ALA A 58 0.42 16.66 6.71
CA ALA A 58 -0.76 16.69 5.84
C ALA A 58 -2.04 16.65 6.68
N THR A 59 -2.69 17.80 6.80
CA THR A 59 -3.88 17.99 7.64
C THR A 59 -5.13 18.11 6.77
N TYR A 60 -6.11 17.24 7.03
CA TYR A 60 -7.44 17.39 6.46
C TYR A 60 -8.22 18.50 7.19
N ASN A 61 -8.89 19.34 6.41
CA ASN A 61 -9.74 20.40 6.91
C ASN A 61 -10.99 20.54 6.06
N ASN A 62 -12.13 20.58 6.72
CA ASN A 62 -13.35 21.13 6.17
C ASN A 62 -13.75 22.38 6.95
N THR A 63 -13.69 23.54 6.29
CA THR A 63 -14.06 24.84 6.87
C THR A 63 -15.58 25.06 7.00
N GLY A 64 -16.39 24.11 6.54
CA GLY A 64 -17.85 24.14 6.55
C GLY A 64 -18.50 23.52 7.79
N THR A 65 -19.84 23.52 7.78
CA THR A 65 -20.67 22.81 8.77
C THR A 65 -21.16 21.45 8.26
N SER A 66 -20.77 21.06 7.04
CA SER A 66 -21.25 19.81 6.45
C SER A 66 -20.30 18.68 6.79
N PHE A 67 -20.78 17.70 7.54
CA PHE A 67 -20.00 16.47 7.79
C PHE A 67 -19.75 15.67 6.51
N SER A 68 -20.49 15.94 5.43
CA SER A 68 -20.33 15.23 4.15
C SER A 68 -19.10 15.65 3.38
N ASP A 69 -18.64 16.89 3.59
CA ASP A 69 -17.54 17.41 2.81
C ASP A 69 -16.34 16.51 3.00
N SER A 70 -15.70 16.20 1.88
CA SER A 70 -14.62 15.22 1.80
C SER A 70 -13.48 15.74 0.94
N ALA A 71 -12.31 15.15 1.10
CA ALA A 71 -11.20 15.34 0.18
C ALA A 71 -10.31 14.11 0.13
N LEU A 72 -9.77 13.88 -1.06
CA LEU A 72 -8.76 12.86 -1.31
C LEU A 72 -7.42 13.56 -1.54
N LEU A 73 -6.44 13.26 -0.71
CA LEU A 73 -5.02 13.53 -0.93
C LEU A 73 -4.42 12.35 -1.67
N TYR A 74 -3.53 12.58 -2.64
CA TYR A 74 -2.85 11.49 -3.33
C TYR A 74 -1.47 11.89 -3.87
N SER A 75 -0.54 10.94 -3.96
CA SER A 75 0.75 11.15 -4.61
C SER A 75 0.57 11.42 -6.10
N THR A 76 1.23 12.47 -6.63
CA THR A 76 1.10 12.85 -8.05
C THR A 76 1.73 11.84 -8.99
N ASN A 77 2.81 11.20 -8.56
CA ASN A 77 3.33 10.03 -9.26
C ASN A 77 2.63 8.77 -8.76
N SER A 78 2.43 7.86 -9.70
CA SER A 78 2.04 6.49 -9.43
C SER A 78 3.24 5.55 -9.64
N PHE A 79 3.19 4.41 -8.97
CA PHE A 79 4.24 3.41 -8.93
C PHE A 79 3.64 2.05 -9.23
N GLN A 80 4.45 1.20 -9.85
CA GLN A 80 4.08 -0.16 -10.15
C GLN A 80 5.18 -1.08 -9.64
N SER A 81 4.80 -2.18 -9.04
CA SER A 81 5.74 -3.22 -8.63
C SER A 81 5.13 -4.59 -8.82
N ALA A 82 5.81 -5.43 -9.59
CA ALA A 82 5.35 -6.76 -9.90
C ALA A 82 5.61 -7.77 -8.77
N GLY A 83 6.57 -7.51 -7.87
CA GLY A 83 6.75 -8.32 -6.66
C GLY A 83 5.88 -7.87 -5.49
N GLY A 84 5.23 -6.72 -5.60
CA GLY A 84 4.40 -6.13 -4.57
C GLY A 84 4.97 -4.88 -3.93
N VAL A 85 4.38 -4.44 -2.82
CA VAL A 85 4.62 -3.15 -2.19
C VAL A 85 4.47 -3.23 -0.68
N GLU A 86 5.20 -2.35 0.03
CA GLU A 86 5.03 -2.10 1.45
C GLU A 86 4.77 -0.61 1.68
N LEU A 87 3.58 -0.28 2.16
CA LEU A 87 3.16 1.08 2.48
C LEU A 87 3.22 1.28 3.99
N THR A 88 4.00 2.25 4.43
CA THR A 88 4.07 2.72 5.81
C THR A 88 3.48 4.12 5.91
N VAL A 89 2.51 4.30 6.80
CA VAL A 89 1.85 5.59 7.06
C VAL A 89 1.87 5.88 8.54
N ASN A 90 2.41 7.03 8.92
CA ASN A 90 2.24 7.57 10.27
C ASN A 90 1.10 8.58 10.26
N TYR A 91 0.17 8.45 11.20
CA TYR A 91 -1.01 9.30 11.25
C TYR A 91 -1.34 9.76 12.66
N THR A 92 -2.07 10.87 12.73
CA THR A 92 -2.68 11.36 13.96
C THR A 92 -4.18 11.50 13.78
N CYS A 93 -4.95 10.85 14.66
CA CYS A 93 -6.40 10.90 14.70
C CYS A 93 -6.87 10.96 16.15
N ASN A 94 -7.64 12.00 16.50
CA ASN A 94 -8.05 12.24 17.89
C ASN A 94 -9.33 11.47 18.31
N SER A 95 -10.09 10.90 17.36
CA SER A 95 -11.28 10.10 17.67
C SER A 95 -11.67 9.22 16.49
N VAL A 96 -12.02 7.96 16.77
CA VAL A 96 -12.47 6.95 15.79
C VAL A 96 -13.83 6.31 16.13
N ALA A 97 -14.48 6.77 17.20
CA ALA A 97 -15.61 6.09 17.83
C ALA A 97 -16.90 6.94 17.84
N THR A 98 -17.16 7.72 16.79
CA THR A 98 -18.40 8.49 16.69
C THR A 98 -19.17 8.11 15.44
N ALA A 99 -20.39 7.62 15.66
CA ALA A 99 -21.32 7.29 14.60
C ALA A 99 -21.77 8.56 13.84
N GLY A 100 -21.87 8.47 12.52
CA GLY A 100 -22.56 9.47 11.70
C GLY A 100 -21.74 10.21 10.64
N ARG A 101 -20.71 9.57 10.05
CA ARG A 101 -19.89 10.04 8.91
C ARG A 101 -18.63 10.81 9.28
N ASN A 102 -17.70 10.09 9.91
CA ASN A 102 -16.35 10.56 10.13
C ASN A 102 -15.38 9.60 9.48
N LEU A 103 -15.25 9.64 8.17
CA LEU A 103 -14.37 8.69 7.49
C LEU A 103 -12.95 9.24 7.47
N PHE A 104 -12.02 8.39 7.87
CA PHE A 104 -10.60 8.62 7.71
C PHE A 104 -9.99 7.31 7.24
N GLY A 105 -9.43 7.32 6.04
CA GLY A 105 -8.79 6.13 5.49
C GLY A 105 -7.60 6.51 4.63
N PHE A 106 -6.70 5.57 4.44
CA PHE A 106 -5.53 5.75 3.58
C PHE A 106 -5.03 4.40 3.07
N GLY A 107 -4.30 4.43 1.96
CA GLY A 107 -3.84 3.23 1.31
C GLY A 107 -3.30 3.50 -0.08
N LEU A 108 -3.44 2.50 -0.93
CA LEU A 108 -3.05 2.50 -2.33
C LEU A 108 -4.29 2.57 -3.22
N LEU A 109 -4.27 3.46 -4.21
CA LEU A 109 -5.36 3.66 -5.16
C LEU A 109 -4.80 3.68 -6.59
N ALA A 110 -5.32 2.82 -7.48
CA ALA A 110 -4.76 2.65 -8.81
C ALA A 110 -4.94 3.86 -9.74
N ASP A 111 -6.05 4.58 -9.59
CA ASP A 111 -6.33 5.79 -10.38
C ASP A 111 -6.92 6.87 -9.48
N ALA A 112 -6.04 7.48 -8.68
CA ALA A 112 -6.44 8.58 -7.81
C ALA A 112 -6.84 9.85 -8.60
N SER A 113 -6.31 10.00 -9.82
CA SER A 113 -6.51 11.17 -10.67
C SER A 113 -7.91 11.23 -11.29
N SER A 114 -8.57 10.09 -11.47
CA SER A 114 -9.95 10.00 -11.97
C SER A 114 -11.02 10.05 -10.89
N TRP A 115 -10.63 10.18 -9.61
CA TRP A 115 -11.56 10.49 -8.51
C TRP A 115 -12.10 11.90 -8.71
N SER A 116 -13.05 12.03 -9.63
CA SER A 116 -13.70 13.27 -10.01
C SER A 116 -14.93 13.45 -9.12
N ALA A 117 -14.74 14.15 -8.00
CA ALA A 117 -15.72 14.99 -7.30
C ALA A 117 -17.14 14.47 -6.94
N VAL A 118 -17.56 13.22 -7.20
CA VAL A 118 -18.99 12.89 -7.08
C VAL A 118 -19.43 12.20 -5.80
N ASP A 119 -18.63 11.36 -5.14
CA ASP A 119 -19.21 10.57 -4.05
C ASP A 119 -18.40 10.74 -2.77
N ASP A 120 -19.08 11.29 -1.76
CA ASP A 120 -18.77 11.37 -0.32
C ASP A 120 -18.41 10.02 0.34
N ASN A 121 -17.98 9.04 -0.46
CA ASN A 121 -17.74 7.66 -0.15
C ASN A 121 -16.23 7.40 -0.16
N SER A 122 -15.75 6.74 0.88
CA SER A 122 -14.32 6.40 0.99
C SER A 122 -13.90 5.36 -0.05
N PRO A 123 -12.78 5.57 -0.77
CA PRO A 123 -12.19 4.55 -1.64
C PRO A 123 -11.64 3.34 -0.87
N PHE A 124 -11.55 3.44 0.45
CA PHE A 124 -11.03 2.39 1.32
C PHE A 124 -12.10 1.71 2.18
N ALA A 125 -13.39 1.93 1.87
CA ALA A 125 -14.49 1.29 2.58
C ALA A 125 -15.77 1.12 1.74
N GLU A 126 -16.09 2.06 0.85
CA GLU A 126 -17.44 2.14 0.26
C GLU A 126 -17.44 2.05 -1.26
N LEU A 127 -16.46 2.65 -1.93
CA LEU A 127 -16.42 2.67 -3.39
C LEU A 127 -15.93 1.33 -3.93
N SER A 128 -16.84 0.55 -4.50
CA SER A 128 -16.49 -0.70 -5.18
C SER A 128 -15.99 -0.49 -6.61
N SER A 129 -16.21 0.68 -7.21
CA SER A 129 -15.85 0.99 -8.60
C SER A 129 -14.38 1.40 -8.78
N VAL A 130 -13.59 1.37 -7.72
CA VAL A 130 -12.14 1.67 -7.75
C VAL A 130 -11.33 0.41 -7.51
N TYR A 131 -10.07 0.45 -7.91
CA TYR A 131 -9.09 -0.56 -7.53
C TYR A 131 -8.22 -0.01 -6.40
N SER A 132 -8.39 -0.52 -5.18
CA SER A 132 -7.73 0.02 -3.99
C SER A 132 -7.45 -1.06 -2.96
N ILE A 133 -6.42 -0.83 -2.15
CA ILE A 133 -6.20 -1.53 -0.88
C ILE A 133 -5.81 -0.50 0.17
N GLY A 134 -6.50 -0.50 1.30
CA GLY A 134 -6.25 0.51 2.31
C GLY A 134 -7.07 0.30 3.55
N VAL A 135 -6.74 1.09 4.56
CA VAL A 135 -7.41 1.05 5.83
C VAL A 135 -8.48 2.12 5.92
N ASN A 136 -9.59 1.79 6.58
CA ASN A 136 -10.55 2.76 7.09
C ASN A 136 -10.55 2.69 8.63
N LEU A 137 -10.25 3.81 9.27
CA LEU A 137 -9.99 3.86 10.71
C LEU A 137 -11.26 3.97 11.54
N ILE A 138 -12.31 4.57 10.97
CA ILE A 138 -13.44 5.06 11.74
C ILE A 138 -14.72 4.33 11.36
N THR A 139 -15.47 3.97 12.40
CA THR A 139 -16.72 3.24 12.29
C THR A 139 -17.88 4.19 11.98
N GLU A 140 -18.37 4.14 10.75
CA GLU A 140 -19.76 4.51 10.44
C GLU A 140 -20.62 3.24 10.41
N SER A 141 -21.88 3.34 10.84
CA SER A 141 -22.77 2.20 10.85
C SER A 141 -22.98 1.69 9.42
N GLY A 142 -22.56 0.45 9.16
CA GLY A 142 -22.66 -0.18 7.83
C GLY A 142 -21.48 0.09 6.90
N VAL A 143 -20.50 0.89 7.32
CA VAL A 143 -19.26 1.12 6.57
C VAL A 143 -18.16 0.20 7.12
N PRO A 144 -17.46 -0.57 6.28
CA PRO A 144 -16.35 -1.40 6.69
C PRO A 144 -15.24 -0.62 7.42
N VAL A 145 -14.75 -1.18 8.53
CA VAL A 145 -13.57 -0.70 9.27
C VAL A 145 -12.43 -1.69 9.10
N GLY A 146 -11.19 -1.25 9.27
CA GLY A 146 -9.99 -2.07 9.14
C GLY A 146 -9.45 -2.05 7.71
N LEU A 147 -8.76 -3.11 7.31
CA LEU A 147 -8.17 -3.25 5.97
C LEU A 147 -9.22 -3.75 4.97
N ASN A 148 -9.42 -2.99 3.89
CA ASN A 148 -10.35 -3.32 2.82
C ASN A 148 -9.62 -3.35 1.47
N PHE A 149 -10.15 -4.18 0.57
CA PHE A 149 -9.73 -4.28 -0.82
C PHE A 149 -10.92 -4.08 -1.75
N ALA A 150 -10.80 -3.17 -2.70
CA ALA A 150 -11.77 -2.96 -3.77
C ALA A 150 -11.19 -3.40 -5.11
N ASP A 151 -11.94 -4.19 -5.87
CA ASP A 151 -11.51 -4.84 -7.12
C ASP A 151 -12.22 -4.29 -8.37
N GLU A 152 -12.71 -3.04 -8.32
CA GLU A 152 -13.55 -2.40 -9.35
C GLU A 152 -14.96 -3.02 -9.51
N SER A 153 -15.32 -3.99 -8.66
CA SER A 153 -16.66 -4.60 -8.62
C SER A 153 -17.25 -4.68 -7.21
N THR A 154 -16.45 -5.07 -6.23
CA THR A 154 -16.82 -5.33 -4.84
C THR A 154 -15.81 -4.72 -3.86
N VAL A 155 -16.26 -4.46 -2.63
CA VAL A 155 -15.37 -4.17 -1.50
C VAL A 155 -15.36 -5.40 -0.59
N THR A 156 -14.17 -5.93 -0.32
CA THR A 156 -13.95 -7.04 0.61
C THR A 156 -13.18 -6.53 1.83
N THR A 157 -13.73 -6.73 3.01
CA THR A 157 -12.99 -6.53 4.27
C THR A 157 -12.04 -7.70 4.49
N LEU A 158 -10.75 -7.41 4.45
CA LEU A 158 -9.69 -8.38 4.67
C LEU A 158 -9.40 -8.57 6.16
N ASP A 159 -9.40 -7.45 6.88
CA ASP A 159 -9.30 -7.39 8.34
C ASP A 159 -10.31 -6.38 8.86
N GLY A 160 -11.16 -6.81 9.79
CA GLY A 160 -12.27 -6.01 10.33
C GLY A 160 -11.97 -5.33 11.66
N ASP A 161 -10.71 -5.40 12.13
CA ASP A 161 -10.35 -4.85 13.43
C ASP A 161 -10.25 -3.33 13.36
N ALA A 162 -10.74 -2.68 14.42
CA ALA A 162 -10.76 -1.24 14.49
C ALA A 162 -9.34 -0.68 14.68
N ILE A 163 -8.93 0.17 13.75
CA ILE A 163 -7.65 0.89 13.82
C ILE A 163 -7.86 2.10 14.73
N GLY A 164 -7.46 1.94 15.99
CA GLY A 164 -7.77 2.90 17.06
C GLY A 164 -7.13 4.27 16.90
N ALA A 165 -7.78 5.32 17.41
CA ALA A 165 -7.24 6.68 17.52
C ALA A 165 -5.84 6.73 18.16
N GLY A 166 -5.09 7.80 17.87
CA GLY A 166 -3.85 8.14 18.56
C GLY A 166 -3.03 9.19 17.82
N THR A 167 -1.87 9.49 18.38
CA THR A 167 -0.90 10.45 17.83
C THR A 167 0.29 9.68 17.29
N ASP A 168 0.75 10.06 16.09
CA ASP A 168 1.92 9.49 15.42
C ASP A 168 1.91 7.95 15.44
N ARG A 169 0.75 7.38 15.06
CA ARG A 169 0.58 5.93 14.99
C ARG A 169 1.00 5.44 13.62
N GLU A 170 1.88 4.46 13.62
CA GLU A 170 2.31 3.76 12.42
C GLU A 170 1.30 2.69 11.99
N VAL A 171 1.00 2.64 10.69
CA VAL A 171 0.34 1.52 10.01
C VAL A 171 1.23 1.07 8.87
N VAL A 172 1.46 -0.23 8.78
CA VAL A 172 2.18 -0.87 7.68
C VAL A 172 1.23 -1.83 6.97
N ILE A 173 1.04 -1.62 5.67
CA ILE A 173 0.30 -2.50 4.77
C ILE A 173 1.31 -3.10 3.80
N ARG A 174 1.49 -4.41 3.84
CA ARG A 174 2.33 -5.13 2.88
C ARG A 174 1.45 -5.98 1.98
N VAL A 175 1.72 -5.95 0.68
CA VAL A 175 1.05 -6.76 -0.34
C VAL A 175 2.10 -7.34 -1.26
N GLU A 176 2.21 -8.66 -1.35
CA GLU A 176 3.26 -9.37 -2.07
C GLU A 176 2.63 -10.37 -3.06
N ASP A 177 3.22 -10.52 -4.25
CA ASP A 177 2.74 -11.48 -5.25
C ASP A 177 2.84 -12.92 -4.71
N ASP A 178 1.74 -13.67 -4.79
CA ASP A 178 1.69 -15.07 -4.36
C ASP A 178 2.22 -16.05 -5.42
N GLY A 179 2.57 -15.54 -6.61
CA GLY A 179 3.13 -16.29 -7.73
C GLY A 179 2.10 -17.09 -8.53
N ILE A 180 0.81 -16.99 -8.20
CA ILE A 180 -0.29 -17.66 -8.90
C ILE A 180 -1.41 -16.70 -9.33
N GLY A 181 -1.18 -15.38 -9.21
CA GLY A 181 -2.07 -14.31 -9.69
C GLY A 181 -2.89 -13.64 -8.59
N GLY A 182 -2.67 -14.00 -7.33
CA GLY A 182 -3.21 -13.33 -6.15
C GLY A 182 -2.15 -12.51 -5.43
N ALA A 183 -2.43 -12.15 -4.17
CA ALA A 183 -1.47 -11.49 -3.32
C ALA A 183 -1.61 -11.92 -1.86
N ASP A 184 -0.48 -12.14 -1.20
CA ASP A 184 -0.42 -12.26 0.25
C ASP A 184 -0.34 -10.87 0.87
N TRP A 185 -1.09 -10.64 1.95
CA TRP A 185 -1.09 -9.35 2.64
C TRP A 185 -0.79 -9.50 4.13
N THR A 186 -0.19 -8.47 4.70
CA THR A 186 -0.06 -8.29 6.15
C THR A 186 -0.43 -6.86 6.55
N LEU A 187 -1.01 -6.73 7.74
CA LEU A 187 -1.31 -5.46 8.39
C LEU A 187 -0.58 -5.40 9.73
N SER A 188 0.21 -4.36 9.94
CA SER A 188 0.81 -4.06 11.25
C SER A 188 0.41 -2.67 11.73
N ILE A 189 0.21 -2.53 13.04
CA ILE A 189 -0.09 -1.25 13.68
C ILE A 189 0.88 -1.08 14.85
N ALA A 190 1.60 0.05 14.89
CA ALA A 190 2.60 0.36 15.90
C ALA A 190 3.58 -0.81 16.13
N GLY A 191 4.13 -1.35 15.03
CA GLY A 191 5.04 -2.49 15.04
C GLY A 191 4.46 -3.84 15.46
N THR A 192 3.15 -3.97 15.66
CA THR A 192 2.48 -5.24 15.99
C THR A 192 1.63 -5.72 14.82
N GLU A 193 1.91 -6.92 14.31
CA GLU A 193 1.07 -7.57 13.29
C GLU A 193 -0.35 -7.76 13.85
N GLN A 194 -1.34 -7.26 13.12
CA GLN A 194 -2.76 -7.40 13.44
C GLN A 194 -3.37 -8.59 12.71
N GLY A 195 -3.00 -8.77 11.44
CA GLY A 195 -3.58 -9.80 10.59
C GLY A 195 -2.76 -10.05 9.33
N SER A 196 -3.01 -11.19 8.73
CA SER A 196 -2.47 -11.61 7.44
C SER A 196 -3.46 -12.48 6.70
N GLY A 197 -3.33 -12.56 5.38
CA GLY A 197 -4.20 -13.36 4.54
C GLY A 197 -3.79 -13.33 3.08
N ASN A 198 -4.70 -13.81 2.22
CA ASN A 198 -4.50 -13.87 0.78
C ASN A 198 -5.71 -13.28 0.05
N ILE A 199 -5.43 -12.49 -0.99
CA ILE A 199 -6.40 -12.00 -1.96
C ILE A 199 -6.27 -12.90 -3.19
N ALA A 200 -7.35 -13.59 -3.56
CA ALA A 200 -7.31 -14.60 -4.63
C ALA A 200 -6.93 -14.05 -6.02
N SER A 201 -7.13 -12.75 -6.25
CA SER A 201 -6.78 -12.06 -7.49
C SER A 201 -6.32 -10.65 -7.18
N PHE A 202 -5.07 -10.33 -7.50
CA PHE A 202 -4.54 -8.98 -7.36
C PHE A 202 -3.77 -8.57 -8.62
N ASP A 203 -4.16 -7.43 -9.20
CA ASP A 203 -3.59 -6.90 -10.43
C ASP A 203 -2.39 -6.00 -10.15
N PHE A 204 -1.19 -6.60 -10.07
CA PHE A 204 0.09 -5.87 -10.03
C PHE A 204 0.43 -5.17 -11.35
N THR A 205 -0.37 -5.31 -12.41
CA THR A 205 -0.18 -4.55 -13.65
C THR A 205 -0.68 -3.11 -13.54
N LYS A 206 -1.44 -2.78 -12.48
CA LYS A 206 -1.86 -1.41 -12.18
C LYS A 206 -0.71 -0.63 -11.56
N SER A 207 -0.67 0.66 -11.88
CA SER A 207 0.12 1.63 -11.12
C SER A 207 -0.75 2.16 -9.99
N PHE A 208 -0.19 2.35 -8.82
CA PHE A 208 -0.90 2.85 -7.64
C PHE A 208 -0.33 4.19 -7.22
N SER A 209 -1.15 5.04 -6.61
CA SER A 209 -0.73 6.20 -5.84
C SER A 209 -0.97 5.92 -4.36
N PHE A 210 -0.15 6.51 -3.49
CA PHE A 210 -0.58 6.70 -2.11
C PHE A 210 -1.82 7.61 -2.16
N ALA A 211 -2.82 7.31 -1.34
CA ALA A 211 -3.94 8.22 -1.15
C ALA A 211 -4.46 8.20 0.29
N ALA A 212 -4.94 9.35 0.76
CA ALA A 212 -5.60 9.52 2.04
C ALA A 212 -6.94 10.25 1.84
N TYR A 213 -7.98 9.69 2.42
CA TYR A 213 -9.34 10.19 2.37
C TYR A 213 -9.74 10.73 3.73
N GLY A 214 -10.22 11.97 3.74
CA GLY A 214 -10.81 12.60 4.92
C GLY A 214 -12.22 13.08 4.61
N GLN A 215 -13.12 12.89 5.56
CA GLN A 215 -14.47 13.45 5.59
C GLN A 215 -14.77 13.92 7.02
N ASP A 216 -15.81 14.73 7.23
CA ASP A 216 -16.27 15.31 8.50
C ASP A 216 -15.82 16.77 8.69
N ASN A 217 -16.58 17.54 9.45
CA ASN A 217 -16.23 18.87 9.93
C ASN A 217 -15.73 18.86 11.39
N GLU A 218 -15.67 17.67 12.00
CA GLU A 218 -15.14 17.47 13.34
C GLU A 218 -13.89 16.59 13.35
N ARG A 219 -12.95 16.98 14.22
CA ARG A 219 -11.72 16.26 14.60
C ARG A 219 -10.60 16.25 13.58
N THR A 220 -9.42 16.15 14.16
CA THR A 220 -8.12 16.08 13.50
C THR A 220 -7.96 14.75 12.74
N LYS A 221 -7.63 14.86 11.45
CA LYS A 221 -7.13 13.77 10.61
C LYS A 221 -5.86 14.27 9.97
N ILE A 222 -4.76 13.64 10.32
CA ILE A 222 -3.43 14.06 9.93
C ILE A 222 -2.68 12.85 9.41
N ILE A 223 -1.98 13.01 8.29
CA ILE A 223 -0.93 12.12 7.84
C ILE A 223 0.40 12.81 8.18
N ASN A 224 1.14 12.22 9.13
CA ASN A 224 2.43 12.74 9.59
C ASN A 224 3.55 12.38 8.61
N SER A 225 3.52 11.18 8.06
CA SER A 225 4.45 10.79 7.00
C SER A 225 3.96 9.57 6.24
N VAL A 226 4.51 9.40 5.04
CA VAL A 226 4.31 8.23 4.19
C VAL A 226 5.66 7.76 3.68
N SER A 227 5.88 6.45 3.71
CA SER A 227 6.93 5.77 2.95
C SER A 227 6.31 4.62 2.21
N LEU A 228 6.75 4.42 0.98
CA LEU A 228 6.28 3.35 0.14
C LEU A 228 7.46 2.72 -0.57
N GLU A 229 7.54 1.40 -0.40
CA GLU A 229 8.63 0.60 -0.92
C GLU A 229 8.09 -0.41 -1.95
N ALA A 230 8.78 -0.52 -3.07
CA ALA A 230 8.54 -1.56 -4.06
C ALA A 230 9.25 -2.85 -3.63
N ILE A 231 8.51 -3.94 -3.50
CA ILE A 231 9.04 -5.28 -3.30
C ILE A 231 9.42 -5.85 -4.68
N PRO A 232 10.70 -6.18 -4.91
CA PRO A 232 11.13 -6.69 -6.21
C PRO A 232 10.54 -8.07 -6.49
N GLU A 233 10.34 -8.39 -7.77
CA GLU A 233 9.90 -9.75 -8.16
C GLU A 233 10.85 -10.81 -7.58
N PRO A 234 10.32 -11.94 -7.09
CA PRO A 234 11.15 -13.06 -6.70
C PRO A 234 12.00 -13.51 -7.88
N ALA A 235 13.32 -13.38 -7.76
CA ALA A 235 14.24 -13.69 -8.85
C ALA A 235 14.04 -15.16 -9.32
N ALA A 236 13.63 -15.34 -10.58
CA ALA A 236 13.33 -16.64 -11.20
C ALA A 236 14.51 -17.65 -11.26
N LEU A 237 15.66 -17.33 -10.66
CA LEU A 237 16.91 -18.09 -10.77
C LEU A 237 17.02 -19.30 -9.83
N THR A 238 16.06 -19.58 -8.97
CA THR A 238 16.12 -20.73 -8.05
C THR A 238 15.65 -22.06 -8.66
N LEU A 239 14.86 -22.05 -9.75
CA LEU A 239 14.31 -23.31 -10.31
C LEU A 239 15.15 -23.94 -11.43
N VAL A 240 15.87 -23.12 -12.21
CA VAL A 240 16.70 -23.63 -13.33
C VAL A 240 17.96 -24.34 -12.83
N GLY A 241 18.48 -23.94 -11.66
CA GLY A 241 19.61 -24.61 -11.02
C GLY A 241 19.34 -26.08 -10.69
N LEU A 242 18.16 -26.41 -10.14
CA LEU A 242 17.79 -27.78 -9.79
C LEU A 242 17.48 -28.65 -11.02
N ALA A 243 16.83 -28.09 -12.05
CA ALA A 243 16.58 -28.81 -13.30
C ALA A 243 17.87 -29.12 -14.09
N GLY A 244 18.85 -28.20 -14.05
CA GLY A 244 20.17 -28.40 -14.65
C GLY A 244 20.99 -29.51 -13.98
N PHE A 245 20.87 -29.68 -12.65
CA PHE A 245 21.52 -30.76 -11.92
C PHE A 245 20.94 -32.15 -12.24
N GLY A 246 19.64 -32.26 -12.52
CA GLY A 246 19.02 -33.51 -12.95
C GLY A 246 19.51 -34.02 -14.31
N PHE A 247 19.72 -33.09 -15.26
CA PHE A 247 20.16 -33.45 -16.62
C PHE A 247 21.65 -33.85 -16.68
N LEU A 248 22.50 -33.26 -15.84
CA LEU A 248 23.92 -33.63 -15.79
C LEU A 248 24.16 -35.01 -15.14
N TRP A 249 23.26 -35.46 -14.25
CA TRP A 249 23.37 -36.77 -13.61
C TRP A 249 22.88 -37.93 -14.50
N LEU A 250 21.90 -37.72 -15.39
CA LEU A 250 21.44 -38.77 -16.31
C LEU A 250 22.45 -39.09 -17.43
N LYS A 251 23.22 -38.10 -17.90
CA LYS A 251 24.18 -38.31 -18.99
C LYS A 251 25.43 -39.11 -18.58
N ARG A 252 25.67 -39.26 -17.27
CA ARG A 252 26.83 -39.97 -16.72
C ARG A 252 26.57 -41.45 -16.40
N ARG A 253 25.33 -41.93 -16.58
CA ARG A 253 24.94 -43.33 -16.30
C ARG A 253 24.79 -44.21 -17.55
N PHE A 254 24.95 -43.63 -18.75
CA PHE A 254 24.77 -44.31 -20.04
C PHE A 254 25.93 -44.11 -21.04
N GLY A 255 27.15 -43.83 -20.56
CA GLY A 255 28.36 -43.75 -21.38
C GLY A 255 29.52 -44.48 -20.73
#